data_AF-A0A424TIY4-F1
#
_entry.id   AF-A0A424TIY4-F1
#
_cell.length_a   1.000
_cell.length_b   1.000
_cell.length_c   1.000
_cell.angle_alpha   90.00
_cell.angle_beta   90.00
_cell.angle_gamma   90.00
#
_symmetry.space_group_name_H-M   'P 1'
#
loop_
_entity.id
_entity.type
_entity.pdbx_description
1 polymer ?
#
loop_
_entity_poly.entity_id
_entity_poly.type
_entity_poly.pdbx_seq_one_letter_code
_entity_poly.pdbx_strand_id
1 'polypeptide(L)'
;MNNQNYLRAEKFFEIPVMISVLMLIPVLIIEYTQQTLSSVALYLNWGIWIVFLLEYMILFYFADDKLKFVKSHKIELVIVIFSFPIVPEGLQSSGFLRFARLPRLLNALRFFRLAALLGRFGTTVKSIFNSKGLRFIVYATIAIVLFFGFLFYISEPGVTSYSDGLWWALVTITTVGYGDITPLTNLGRIIASSLMIM
;
A
#
# COMPACT_ATOMS: atom_id res chain seq x y z
N MET A 1 3.56 -3.37 25.31
CA MET A 1 4.66 -4.29 25.66
C MET A 1 5.84 -3.38 25.98
N ASN A 2 6.40 -3.43 27.19
CA ASN A 2 7.38 -2.43 27.67
C ASN A 2 8.83 -2.92 27.65
N ASN A 3 9.09 -4.04 26.97
CA ASN A 3 10.43 -4.58 26.85
C ASN A 3 11.26 -3.75 25.86
N GLN A 4 12.36 -3.14 26.32
CA GLN A 4 13.22 -2.30 25.47
C GLN A 4 13.84 -3.08 24.30
N ASN A 5 14.07 -4.39 24.47
CA ASN A 5 14.61 -5.24 23.40
C ASN A 5 13.57 -5.48 22.29
N TYR A 6 12.29 -5.57 22.65
CA TYR A 6 11.18 -5.66 21.71
C TYR A 6 11.10 -4.42 20.81
N LEU A 7 11.12 -3.22 21.39
CA LEU A 7 11.02 -1.96 20.64
C LEU A 7 12.21 -1.72 19.71
N ARG A 8 13.42 -2.13 20.11
CA ARG A 8 14.62 -2.07 19.26
C ARG A 8 14.52 -3.04 18.08
N ALA A 9 14.06 -4.26 18.32
CA ALA A 9 13.84 -5.24 17.27
C ALA A 9 12.76 -4.77 16.28
N GLU A 10 11.63 -4.26 16.78
CA GLU A 10 10.54 -3.72 15.97
C GLU A 10 11.03 -2.60 15.04
N LYS A 11 11.77 -1.63 15.57
CA LYS A 11 12.34 -0.54 14.77
C LYS A 11 13.38 -1.02 13.72
N PHE A 12 14.15 -2.05 14.06
CA PHE A 12 15.12 -2.62 13.11
C PHE A 12 14.42 -3.32 11.94
N PHE A 13 13.31 -4.03 12.19
CA PHE A 13 12.55 -4.74 11.16
C PHE A 13 11.66 -3.84 10.31
N GLU A 14 11.36 -2.61 10.75
CA GLU A 14 10.54 -1.65 10.00
C GLU A 14 11.06 -1.43 8.56
N ILE A 15 12.36 -1.17 8.40
CA ILE A 15 12.97 -0.88 7.09
C ILE A 15 13.04 -2.14 6.19
N PRO A 16 13.61 -3.28 6.63
CA PRO A 16 13.65 -4.50 5.81
C PRO A 16 12.27 -4.98 5.36
N VAL A 17 11.26 -4.87 6.22
CA VAL A 17 9.90 -5.29 5.93
C VAL A 17 9.25 -4.35 4.92
N MET A 18 9.44 -3.03 5.07
CA MET A 18 8.94 -2.05 4.10
C MET A 18 9.54 -2.27 2.71
N ILE A 19 10.85 -2.50 2.61
CA ILE A 19 11.52 -2.83 1.34
C ILE A 19 10.94 -4.11 0.75
N SER A 20 10.74 -5.14 1.58
CA SER A 20 10.15 -6.43 1.14
C SER A 20 8.73 -6.26 0.59
N VAL A 21 7.93 -5.37 1.20
CA VAL A 21 6.58 -5.02 0.72
C VAL A 21 6.64 -4.30 -0.62
N LEU A 22 7.55 -3.33 -0.78
CA LEU A 22 7.70 -2.60 -2.04
C LEU A 22 8.18 -3.51 -3.18
N MET A 23 9.09 -4.45 -2.89
CA MET A 23 9.57 -5.43 -3.88
C MET A 23 8.50 -6.45 -4.30
N LEU A 24 7.41 -6.58 -3.54
CA LEU A 24 6.35 -7.54 -3.82
C LEU A 24 5.61 -7.22 -5.12
N ILE A 25 5.42 -5.93 -5.45
CA ILE A 25 4.74 -5.50 -6.68
C ILE A 25 5.57 -5.85 -7.93
N PRO A 26 6.86 -5.49 -8.05
CA PRO A 26 7.71 -5.93 -9.15
C PRO A 26 7.79 -7.45 -9.29
N VAL A 27 7.89 -8.18 -8.18
CA VAL A 27 7.95 -9.66 -8.20
C VAL A 27 6.67 -10.25 -8.80
N LEU A 28 5.49 -9.74 -8.42
CA LEU A 28 4.21 -10.17 -9.00
C LEU A 28 4.11 -9.88 -10.50
N ILE A 29 4.63 -8.74 -10.95
CA ILE A 29 4.64 -8.39 -12.38
C ILE A 29 5.53 -9.34 -13.17
N ILE A 30 6.71 -9.68 -12.65
CA ILE A 30 7.64 -10.63 -13.28
C ILE A 30 6.97 -12.00 -13.39
N GLU A 31 6.34 -12.49 -12.33
CA GLU A 31 5.64 -13.78 -12.33
C GLU A 31 4.46 -13.84 -13.30
N TYR A 32 3.73 -12.74 -13.46
CA TYR A 32 2.57 -12.68 -14.36
C TYR A 32 2.98 -12.50 -15.83
N THR A 33 4.04 -11.74 -16.10
CA THR A 33 4.42 -11.30 -17.45
C THR A 33 5.47 -12.19 -18.11
N GLN A 34 6.44 -12.73 -17.36
CA GLN A 34 7.60 -13.43 -17.94
C GLN A 34 7.86 -14.79 -17.28
N GLN A 35 7.63 -15.87 -18.03
CA GLN A 35 7.99 -17.22 -17.59
C GLN A 35 9.51 -17.48 -17.56
N THR A 36 10.33 -16.68 -18.25
CA THR A 36 11.79 -16.87 -18.34
C THR A 36 12.56 -16.39 -17.11
N LEU A 37 12.01 -15.45 -16.33
CA LEU A 37 12.60 -14.93 -15.09
C LEU A 37 11.98 -15.55 -13.83
N SER A 38 11.22 -16.64 -13.97
CA SER A 38 10.55 -17.34 -12.88
C SER A 38 11.51 -17.74 -11.75
N SER A 39 12.73 -18.16 -12.08
CA SER A 39 13.77 -18.50 -11.11
C SER A 39 14.17 -17.31 -10.24
N VAL A 40 14.30 -16.12 -10.83
CA VAL A 40 14.65 -14.89 -10.10
C VAL A 40 13.52 -14.49 -9.16
N ALA A 41 12.27 -14.53 -9.64
CA ALA A 41 11.10 -14.27 -8.82
C ALA A 41 10.97 -15.26 -7.65
N LEU A 42 11.34 -16.52 -7.86
CA LEU A 42 11.36 -17.53 -6.81
C LEU A 42 12.38 -17.19 -5.72
N TYR A 43 13.62 -16.86 -6.06
CA TYR A 43 14.63 -16.48 -5.07
C TYR A 43 14.24 -15.20 -4.30
N LEU A 44 13.66 -14.21 -4.99
CA LEU A 44 13.16 -13.00 -4.35
C LEU A 44 12.00 -13.29 -3.38
N ASN A 45 11.05 -14.15 -3.77
CA ASN A 45 9.96 -14.56 -2.88
C ASN A 45 10.46 -15.27 -1.63
N TRP A 46 11.45 -16.14 -1.75
CA TRP A 46 12.10 -16.78 -0.60
C TRP A 46 12.78 -15.74 0.30
N GLY A 47 13.51 -14.78 -0.27
CA GLY A 47 14.13 -13.69 0.48
C GLY A 47 13.10 -12.86 1.26
N ILE A 48 12.02 -12.43 0.58
CA ILE A 48 10.91 -11.70 1.20
C ILE A 48 10.28 -12.51 2.33
N TRP A 49 10.03 -13.81 2.10
CA TRP A 49 9.45 -14.68 3.12
C TRP A 49 10.35 -14.84 4.35
N ILE A 50 11.66 -15.00 4.15
CA ILE A 50 12.64 -15.09 5.25
C ILE A 50 12.62 -13.81 6.09
N VAL A 51 12.53 -12.63 5.47
CA VAL A 51 12.45 -11.36 6.21
C VAL A 51 11.21 -11.32 7.11
N PHE A 52 10.03 -11.65 6.58
CA PHE A 52 8.79 -11.71 7.37
C PHE A 52 8.84 -12.77 8.47
N LEU A 53 9.43 -13.93 8.19
CA LEU A 53 9.61 -14.99 9.17
C LEU A 53 10.52 -14.52 10.30
N LEU A 54 11.66 -13.89 9.99
CA LEU A 54 12.60 -13.39 10.98
C LEU A 54 11.98 -12.29 11.84
N GLU A 55 11.28 -11.32 11.23
CA GLU A 55 10.50 -10.30 11.95
C GLU A 55 9.57 -10.98 12.96
N TYR A 56 8.72 -11.89 12.50
CA TYR A 56 7.74 -12.55 13.35
C TYR A 56 8.38 -13.38 14.47
N MET A 57 9.41 -14.17 14.16
CA MET A 57 10.07 -15.04 15.12
C MET A 57 10.84 -14.24 16.19
N ILE A 58 11.52 -13.17 15.80
CA ILE A 58 12.30 -12.35 16.73
C ILE A 58 11.37 -11.51 17.61
N LEU A 59 10.30 -10.94 17.05
CA LEU A 59 9.29 -10.23 17.85
C LEU A 59 8.56 -11.18 18.80
N PHE A 60 8.26 -12.41 18.36
CA PHE A 60 7.68 -13.44 19.22
C PHE A 60 8.62 -13.87 20.35
N TYR A 61 9.92 -13.95 20.10
CA TYR A 61 10.92 -14.30 21.11
C TYR A 61 11.05 -13.21 22.18
N PHE A 62 11.03 -11.94 21.80
CA PHE A 62 11.12 -10.81 22.73
C PHE A 62 9.77 -10.41 23.37
N ALA A 63 8.67 -11.05 22.99
CA ALA A 63 7.36 -10.78 23.55
C ALA A 63 7.21 -11.37 24.96
N ASP A 64 6.87 -10.51 25.93
CA ASP A 64 6.71 -10.92 27.34
C ASP A 64 5.54 -11.93 27.53
N ASP A 65 4.49 -11.84 26.71
CA ASP A 65 3.33 -12.75 26.70
C ASP A 65 3.06 -13.26 25.28
N LYS A 66 3.36 -14.54 25.06
CA LYS A 66 3.25 -15.23 23.76
C LYS A 66 1.81 -15.33 23.26
N LEU A 67 0.84 -15.56 24.14
CA LEU A 67 -0.57 -15.70 23.75
C LEU A 67 -1.18 -14.36 23.38
N LYS A 68 -0.82 -13.31 24.12
CA LYS A 68 -1.23 -11.94 23.81
C LYS A 68 -0.59 -11.45 22.51
N PHE A 69 0.68 -11.79 22.27
CA PHE A 69 1.39 -11.46 21.03
C PHE A 69 0.72 -12.05 19.79
N VAL A 70 0.39 -13.34 19.80
CA VAL A 70 -0.26 -14.01 18.65
C VAL A 70 -1.64 -13.41 18.38
N LYS A 71 -2.37 -13.01 19.43
CA LYS A 71 -3.67 -12.36 19.28
C LYS A 71 -3.59 -10.93 18.73
N SER A 72 -2.51 -10.20 18.99
CA SER A 72 -2.31 -8.85 18.42
C SER A 72 -1.74 -8.88 17.01
N HIS A 73 -0.80 -9.79 16.72
CA HIS A 73 -0.09 -9.91 15.44
C HIS A 73 -0.68 -11.00 14.52
N LYS A 74 -2.01 -11.09 14.48
CA LYS A 74 -2.71 -12.11 13.66
C LYS A 74 -2.43 -11.94 12.18
N ILE A 75 -2.28 -10.69 11.72
CA ILE A 75 -2.05 -10.39 10.30
C ILE A 75 -0.66 -10.86 9.89
N GLU A 76 0.36 -10.61 10.71
CA GLU A 76 1.74 -11.05 10.48
C GLU A 76 1.85 -12.57 10.46
N LEU A 77 1.18 -13.27 11.39
CA LEU A 77 1.13 -14.73 11.41
C LEU A 77 0.49 -15.30 10.13
N VAL A 78 -0.65 -14.73 9.72
CA VAL A 78 -1.32 -15.06 8.46
C VAL A 78 -0.36 -14.84 7.30
N ILE A 79 0.31 -13.68 7.23
CA ILE A 79 1.29 -13.39 6.17
C ILE A 79 2.37 -14.48 6.15
N VAL A 80 3.02 -14.80 7.27
CA VAL A 80 4.10 -15.81 7.30
C VAL A 80 3.63 -17.19 6.85
N ILE A 81 2.46 -17.64 7.30
CA ILE A 81 1.90 -18.95 6.93
C ILE A 81 1.51 -19.00 5.45
N PHE A 82 0.74 -18.03 4.97
CA PHE A 82 0.25 -18.03 3.59
C PHE A 82 1.30 -17.59 2.58
N SER A 83 2.40 -16.98 3.04
CA SER A 83 3.51 -16.53 2.21
C SER A 83 4.54 -17.62 1.94
N PHE A 84 4.41 -18.81 2.55
CA PHE A 84 5.37 -19.89 2.37
C PHE A 84 5.52 -20.25 0.87
N PRO A 85 6.71 -20.08 0.28
CA PRO A 85 6.95 -20.31 -1.15
C PRO A 85 7.00 -21.82 -1.46
N ILE A 86 5.84 -22.47 -1.49
CA ILE A 86 5.71 -23.87 -1.92
C ILE A 86 5.71 -23.92 -3.45
N VAL A 87 6.89 -24.05 -4.09
CA VAL A 87 7.02 -24.84 -5.33
C VAL A 87 8.48 -25.25 -5.57
N PRO A 88 8.89 -26.52 -5.37
CA PRO A 88 9.98 -27.10 -6.13
C PRO A 88 9.38 -27.56 -7.46
N GLU A 89 9.55 -26.77 -8.51
CA GLU A 89 9.15 -27.17 -9.87
C GLU A 89 9.82 -28.50 -10.29
N GLY A 90 10.95 -28.86 -9.67
CA GLY A 90 11.67 -30.11 -9.89
C GLY A 90 10.99 -31.39 -9.40
N LEU A 91 9.93 -31.33 -8.58
CA LEU A 91 9.20 -32.53 -8.13
C LEU A 91 8.09 -32.97 -9.10
N GLN A 92 7.74 -32.14 -10.09
CA GLN A 92 6.71 -32.46 -11.10
C GLN A 92 7.11 -33.60 -12.06
N SER A 93 8.39 -33.98 -12.10
CA SER A 93 8.91 -35.06 -12.96
C SER A 93 8.64 -36.46 -12.43
N SER A 94 8.27 -36.60 -11.14
CA SER A 94 7.83 -37.87 -10.59
C SER A 94 6.31 -37.98 -10.72
N GLY A 95 5.83 -38.92 -11.55
CA GLY A 95 4.41 -39.14 -11.88
C GLY A 95 3.47 -39.40 -10.70
N PHE A 96 3.97 -39.37 -9.46
CA PHE A 96 3.20 -39.47 -8.22
C PHE A 96 2.45 -38.18 -7.87
N LEU A 97 2.83 -37.04 -8.46
CA LEU A 97 2.25 -35.72 -8.18
C LEU A 97 1.25 -35.25 -9.26
N ARG A 98 0.41 -36.14 -9.80
CA ARG A 98 -0.79 -35.69 -10.58
C ARG A 98 -1.79 -34.89 -9.73
N PHE A 99 -1.69 -34.95 -8.40
CA PHE A 99 -2.36 -34.04 -7.46
C PHE A 99 -1.68 -32.65 -7.33
N ALA A 100 -0.51 -32.44 -7.93
CA ALA A 100 0.21 -31.15 -7.94
C ALA A 100 -0.36 -30.11 -8.92
N ARG A 101 -1.69 -30.09 -9.12
CA ARG A 101 -2.40 -28.85 -9.54
C ARG A 101 -2.66 -27.91 -8.36
N LEU A 102 -2.53 -28.40 -7.13
CA LEU A 102 -2.62 -27.61 -5.89
C LEU A 102 -1.66 -26.40 -5.80
N PRO A 103 -0.43 -26.42 -6.35
CA PRO A 103 0.43 -25.23 -6.37
C PRO A 103 -0.21 -24.04 -7.12
N ARG A 104 -1.07 -24.29 -8.11
CA ARG A 104 -1.84 -23.20 -8.77
C ARG A 104 -2.88 -22.59 -7.85
N LEU A 105 -3.49 -23.37 -6.96
CA LEU A 105 -4.39 -22.87 -5.91
C LEU A 105 -3.61 -22.12 -4.81
N LEU A 106 -2.37 -22.52 -4.52
CA LEU A 106 -1.49 -21.78 -3.61
C LEU A 106 -1.09 -20.41 -4.18
N ASN A 107 -1.01 -20.26 -5.50
CA ASN A 107 -0.87 -18.92 -6.12
C ASN A 107 -2.09 -18.03 -5.83
N ALA A 108 -3.30 -18.59 -5.72
CA ALA A 108 -4.47 -17.83 -5.31
C ALA A 108 -4.38 -17.36 -3.85
N LEU A 109 -3.66 -18.08 -2.99
CA LEU A 109 -3.38 -17.66 -1.61
C LEU A 109 -2.46 -16.42 -1.53
N ARG A 110 -1.75 -16.06 -2.60
CA ARG A 110 -0.98 -14.81 -2.68
C ARG A 110 -1.88 -13.57 -2.73
N PHE A 111 -3.11 -13.69 -3.25
CA PHE A 111 -4.09 -12.60 -3.14
C PHE A 111 -4.49 -12.35 -1.69
N PHE A 112 -4.56 -13.40 -0.85
CA PHE A 112 -4.76 -13.24 0.59
C PHE A 112 -3.57 -12.55 1.27
N ARG A 113 -2.33 -12.78 0.79
CA ARG A 113 -1.15 -12.01 1.23
C ARG A 113 -1.35 -10.52 0.94
N LEU A 114 -1.77 -10.17 -0.28
CA LEU A 114 -2.04 -8.78 -0.67
C LEU A 114 -3.17 -8.17 0.16
N ALA A 115 -4.25 -8.91 0.39
CA ALA A 115 -5.37 -8.48 1.22
C ALA A 115 -4.97 -8.29 2.70
N ALA A 116 -4.15 -9.19 3.26
CA ALA A 116 -3.63 -9.07 4.62
C ALA A 116 -2.71 -7.85 4.76
N LEU A 117 -1.85 -7.60 3.76
CA LEU A 117 -1.00 -6.40 3.69
C LEU A 117 -1.83 -5.12 3.62
N LEU A 118 -2.82 -5.06 2.72
CA LEU A 118 -3.77 -3.95 2.64
C LEU A 118 -4.53 -3.77 3.96
N GLY A 119 -4.83 -4.85 4.68
CA GLY A 119 -5.39 -4.81 6.03
C GLY A 119 -4.44 -4.15 7.04
N ARG A 120 -3.15 -4.52 7.04
CA ARG A 120 -2.10 -3.91 7.89
C ARG A 120 -1.97 -2.41 7.62
N PHE A 121 -1.83 -2.03 6.34
CA PHE A 121 -1.84 -0.63 5.92
C PHE A 121 -3.14 0.06 6.32
N GLY A 122 -4.29 -0.58 6.12
CA GLY A 122 -5.60 -0.06 6.50
C GLY A 122 -5.72 0.22 8.00
N THR A 123 -5.15 -0.62 8.87
CA THR A 123 -5.13 -0.35 10.32
C THR A 123 -4.21 0.80 10.69
N THR A 124 -3.03 0.92 10.07
CA THR A 124 -2.11 2.04 10.26
C THR A 124 -2.72 3.34 9.76
N VAL A 125 -3.28 3.31 8.55
CA VAL A 125 -4.02 4.42 7.94
C VAL A 125 -5.21 4.77 8.81
N LYS A 126 -6.01 3.81 9.29
CA LYS A 126 -7.14 4.08 10.20
C LYS A 126 -6.71 4.72 11.52
N SER A 127 -5.56 4.34 12.06
CA SER A 127 -4.95 4.99 13.23
C SER A 127 -4.60 6.45 12.93
N ILE A 128 -4.00 6.71 11.77
CA ILE A 128 -3.69 8.07 11.27
C ILE A 128 -4.98 8.86 11.01
N PHE A 129 -6.02 8.22 10.46
CA PHE A 129 -7.33 8.81 10.18
C PHE A 129 -8.11 9.19 11.43
N ASN A 130 -7.88 8.53 12.55
CA ASN A 130 -8.51 8.90 13.81
C ASN A 130 -7.79 10.03 14.58
N SER A 131 -6.64 10.50 14.06
CA SER A 131 -5.94 11.66 14.61
C SER A 131 -6.75 12.94 14.40
N LYS A 132 -6.73 13.86 15.38
CA LYS A 132 -7.37 15.18 15.25
C LYS A 132 -6.79 15.97 14.06
N GLY A 133 -5.52 15.75 13.74
CA GLY A 133 -4.81 16.39 12.62
C GLY A 133 -5.36 15.98 11.25
N LEU A 134 -5.61 14.68 11.00
CA LEU A 134 -6.12 14.28 9.69
C LEU A 134 -7.56 14.76 9.44
N ARG A 135 -8.43 14.74 10.46
CA ARG A 135 -9.77 15.34 10.34
C ARG A 135 -9.71 16.81 9.96
N PHE A 136 -8.79 17.56 10.56
CA PHE A 136 -8.58 18.97 10.20
C PHE A 136 -8.11 19.11 8.75
N ILE A 137 -7.14 18.30 8.31
CA ILE A 137 -6.64 18.32 6.92
C ILE A 137 -7.78 18.00 5.95
N VAL A 138 -8.58 16.96 6.19
CA VAL A 138 -9.70 16.59 5.31
C VAL A 138 -10.73 17.72 5.20
N TYR A 139 -11.14 18.32 6.34
CA TYR A 139 -12.07 19.44 6.31
C TYR A 139 -11.47 20.67 5.63
N ALA A 140 -10.18 20.96 5.85
CA ALA A 140 -9.47 22.04 5.19
C ALA A 140 -9.39 21.82 3.68
N THR A 141 -9.03 20.62 3.22
CA THR A 141 -9.01 20.25 1.79
C THR A 141 -10.38 20.43 1.15
N ILE A 142 -11.45 19.95 1.81
CA ILE A 142 -12.82 20.14 1.29
C ILE A 142 -13.16 21.64 1.20
N ALA A 143 -12.84 22.43 2.23
CA ALA A 143 -13.10 23.87 2.23
C ALA A 143 -12.31 24.60 1.13
N ILE A 144 -11.04 24.27 0.93
CA ILE A 144 -10.17 24.82 -0.12
C ILE A 144 -10.72 24.47 -1.50
N VAL A 145 -11.08 23.20 -1.73
CA VAL A 145 -11.66 22.76 -3.01
C VAL A 145 -12.96 23.50 -3.33
N LEU A 146 -13.86 23.63 -2.35
CA LEU A 146 -15.11 24.38 -2.54
C LEU A 146 -14.84 25.86 -2.84
N PHE A 147 -13.93 26.48 -2.08
CA PHE A 147 -13.61 27.90 -2.24
C PHE A 147 -12.91 28.21 -3.57
N PHE A 148 -11.83 27.50 -3.90
CA PHE A 148 -11.09 27.72 -5.14
C PHE A 148 -11.86 27.25 -6.36
N GLY A 149 -12.66 26.18 -6.26
CA GLY A 149 -13.54 25.76 -7.34
C GLY A 149 -14.58 26.84 -7.68
N PHE A 150 -15.09 27.54 -6.66
CA PHE A 150 -16.02 28.66 -6.87
C PHE A 150 -15.31 29.86 -7.51
N LEU A 151 -14.14 30.25 -6.97
CA LEU A 151 -13.35 31.35 -7.53
C LEU A 151 -12.95 31.10 -8.99
N PHE A 152 -12.60 29.86 -9.33
CA PHE A 152 -12.26 29.47 -10.69
C PHE A 152 -13.48 29.52 -11.62
N TYR A 153 -14.62 29.00 -11.18
CA TYR A 153 -15.89 29.07 -11.91
C TYR A 153 -16.29 30.51 -12.28
N ILE A 154 -16.16 31.46 -11.35
CA ILE A 154 -16.56 32.87 -11.62
C ILE A 154 -15.52 33.65 -12.42
N SER A 155 -14.26 33.18 -12.47
CA SER A 155 -13.16 33.91 -13.14
C SER A 155 -12.90 33.43 -14.56
N GLU A 156 -13.26 32.20 -14.89
CA GLU A 156 -12.96 31.59 -16.18
C GLU A 156 -14.20 31.47 -17.09
N PRO A 157 -14.21 32.12 -18.27
CA PRO A 157 -15.37 32.13 -19.16
C PRO A 157 -15.66 30.78 -19.83
N GLY A 158 -14.69 29.85 -19.84
CA GLY A 158 -14.86 28.49 -20.37
C GLY A 158 -15.44 27.49 -19.36
N VAL A 159 -15.61 27.89 -18.11
CA VAL A 159 -16.11 27.02 -17.02
C VAL A 159 -17.61 27.28 -16.85
N THR A 160 -18.43 26.40 -17.43
CA THR A 160 -19.88 26.65 -17.55
C THR A 160 -20.68 26.30 -16.30
N SER A 161 -20.14 25.46 -15.42
CA SER A 161 -20.81 25.04 -14.19
C SER A 161 -19.87 25.08 -12.98
N TYR A 162 -20.44 25.27 -11.80
CA TYR A 162 -19.67 25.19 -10.55
C TYR A 162 -19.03 23.80 -10.35
N SER A 163 -19.68 22.73 -10.82
CA SER A 163 -19.11 21.39 -10.83
C SER A 163 -17.81 21.29 -11.62
N ASP A 164 -17.69 22.02 -12.73
CA ASP A 164 -16.46 22.06 -13.54
C ASP A 164 -15.32 22.77 -12.78
N GLY A 165 -15.65 23.84 -12.05
CA GLY A 165 -14.71 24.52 -11.16
C GLY A 165 -14.25 23.63 -10.00
N LEU A 166 -15.17 22.88 -9.39
CA LEU A 166 -14.84 21.90 -8.34
C LEU A 166 -13.96 20.76 -8.85
N TRP A 167 -14.27 20.24 -10.04
CA TRP A 167 -13.47 19.23 -10.70
C TRP A 167 -12.05 19.73 -10.94
N TRP A 168 -11.90 20.93 -11.50
CA TRP A 168 -10.61 21.57 -11.71
C TRP A 168 -9.83 21.74 -10.40
N ALA A 169 -10.48 22.23 -9.34
CA ALA A 169 -9.83 22.43 -8.04
C ALA A 169 -9.35 21.10 -7.42
N LEU A 170 -10.14 20.03 -7.54
CA LEU A 170 -9.76 18.68 -7.09
C LEU A 170 -8.55 18.13 -7.85
N VAL A 171 -8.60 18.20 -9.19
CA VAL A 171 -7.51 17.70 -10.05
C VAL A 171 -6.21 18.47 -9.83
N THR A 172 -6.32 19.76 -9.52
CA THR A 172 -5.17 20.65 -9.26
C THR A 172 -4.56 20.41 -7.89
N ILE A 173 -5.36 20.40 -6.81
CA ILE A 173 -4.85 20.20 -5.44
C ILE A 173 -4.29 18.80 -5.21
N THR A 174 -4.79 17.80 -5.95
CA THR A 174 -4.25 16.43 -5.95
C THR A 174 -3.02 16.27 -6.83
N THR A 175 -2.57 17.33 -7.51
CA THR A 175 -1.43 17.35 -8.44
C THR A 175 -1.57 16.40 -9.63
N VAL A 176 -2.79 15.94 -9.95
CA VAL A 176 -3.05 15.06 -11.09
C VAL A 176 -2.93 15.82 -12.41
N GLY A 177 -3.58 16.99 -12.49
CA GLY A 177 -3.44 17.92 -13.62
C GLY A 177 -3.75 17.32 -15.00
N TYR A 178 -4.97 16.78 -15.21
CA TYR A 178 -5.38 16.21 -16.50
C TYR A 178 -5.23 17.17 -17.69
N GLY A 179 -5.36 18.49 -17.45
CA GLY A 179 -5.23 19.52 -18.48
C GLY A 179 -6.46 19.68 -19.37
N ASP A 180 -7.58 19.07 -19.00
CA ASP A 180 -8.89 19.20 -19.63
C ASP A 180 -9.54 20.56 -19.38
N ILE A 181 -9.35 21.12 -18.18
CA ILE A 181 -9.76 22.48 -17.81
C ILE A 181 -8.52 23.25 -17.37
N THR A 182 -8.27 24.41 -17.99
CA THR A 182 -7.08 25.23 -17.71
C THR A 182 -7.41 26.73 -17.63
N PRO A 183 -6.67 27.52 -16.84
CA PRO A 183 -6.89 28.95 -16.72
C PRO A 183 -6.51 29.70 -18.00
N LEU A 184 -7.47 30.37 -18.61
CA LEU A 184 -7.28 31.20 -19.80
C LEU A 184 -7.08 32.66 -19.42
N THR A 185 -7.67 33.13 -18.31
CA THR A 185 -7.60 34.52 -17.87
C THR A 185 -6.42 34.77 -16.93
N ASN A 186 -5.98 36.03 -16.84
CA ASN A 186 -4.95 36.43 -15.88
C ASN A 186 -5.39 36.21 -14.43
N LEU A 187 -6.69 36.43 -14.13
CA LEU A 187 -7.24 36.22 -12.79
C LEU A 187 -7.30 34.73 -12.43
N GLY A 188 -7.77 33.87 -13.34
CA GLY A 188 -7.79 32.43 -13.11
C GLY A 188 -6.39 31.83 -12.99
N ARG A 189 -5.38 32.39 -13.67
CA ARG A 189 -3.98 32.01 -13.47
C ARG A 189 -3.48 32.35 -12.06
N ILE A 190 -3.84 33.52 -11.53
CA ILE A 190 -3.49 33.89 -10.14
C ILE A 190 -4.17 32.93 -9.15
N ILE A 191 -5.47 32.66 -9.34
CA ILE A 191 -6.24 31.73 -8.52
C ILE A 191 -5.63 30.31 -8.57
N ALA A 192 -5.27 29.84 -9.76
CA ALA A 192 -4.60 28.56 -9.98
C ALA A 192 -3.25 28.48 -9.26
N SER A 193 -2.39 29.48 -9.42
CA SER A 193 -1.09 29.51 -8.76
C SER A 193 -1.23 29.56 -7.23
N SER A 194 -2.22 30.30 -6.70
CA SER A 194 -2.50 30.31 -5.27
C SER A 194 -2.94 28.94 -4.75
N LEU A 195 -3.81 28.23 -5.48
CA LEU A 195 -4.25 26.87 -5.11
C LEU A 195 -3.07 25.88 -5.09
N MET A 196 -2.14 25.99 -6.04
CA MET A 196 -0.98 25.09 -6.12
C MET A 196 0.02 25.27 -4.97
N ILE A 197 0.02 26.42 -4.29
CA ILE A 197 0.93 26.72 -3.18
C ILE A 197 0.36 26.27 -1.82
N MET A 198 -0.96 26.20 -1.68
CA MET A 198 -1.64 25.81 -0.42
C MET A 198 -1.57 24.30 -0.17
#